data_AF-A0A2X0VBI7-F1
#
_entry.id   AF-A0A2X0VBI7-F1
#
_cell.length_a   1.000
_cell.length_b   1.000
_cell.length_c   1.000
_cell.angle_alpha   90.00
_cell.angle_beta   90.00
_cell.angle_gamma   90.00
#
_symmetry.space_group_name_H-M   'P 1'
#
loop_
_entity.id
_entity.type
_entity.pdbx_description
1 polymer ?
#
loop_
_entity_poly.entity_id
_entity_poly.type
_entity_poly.pdbx_seq_one_letter_code
_entity_poly.pdbx_strand_id
1 'polypeptide(L)'
;MLKQLTALLSCAFLCTQAHAYTLQTVFKTDHFAVNQVVLDEFEELDGELEYLIIRDVQTKHRIEKKYQSTTVVFPFGSDGLTGKINTPVNGILTVANYGSGEDKIVFNKKKSTSSYAGLYVSYDFLVQMVDNRALNSLIPEILKMPLVITDIPVSLFSVDFRNNKMITSKSKAVILDINIMDSVYYKAKEMAKLKDKCKVTVLSFTDRALPDVPLYIASHGALNNMTCPGDKSVKEQSSTDFNVSEAK
;
A
#
# COMPACT_ATOMS: atom_id res chain seq x y z
N MET A 1 64.78 14.11 36.62
CA MET A 1 64.54 13.59 35.25
C MET A 1 63.38 12.61 35.33
N LEU A 2 62.12 13.07 35.30
CA LEU A 2 61.32 13.39 34.12
C LEU A 2 61.27 12.25 33.09
N LYS A 3 60.15 11.52 33.07
CA LYS A 3 59.48 11.04 31.84
C LYS A 3 58.05 10.59 32.18
N GLN A 4 57.15 11.57 32.12
CA GLN A 4 55.76 11.31 31.73
C GLN A 4 55.78 10.81 30.28
N LEU A 5 55.08 9.72 29.98
CA LEU A 5 54.68 9.40 28.61
C LEU A 5 53.22 8.95 28.63
N THR A 6 52.37 9.98 28.51
CA THR A 6 51.12 9.99 27.74
C THR A 6 50.48 8.65 27.43
N ALA A 7 49.48 8.29 28.24
CA ALA A 7 48.37 7.45 27.81
C ALA A 7 47.60 8.22 26.70
N LEU A 8 47.89 7.88 25.45
CA LEU A 8 47.01 8.23 24.33
C LEU A 8 45.74 7.40 24.49
N LEU A 9 44.73 8.04 25.06
CA LEU A 9 43.35 7.59 25.04
C LEU A 9 42.88 7.67 23.58
N SER A 10 43.21 6.63 22.81
CA SER A 10 42.62 6.36 21.50
C SER A 10 41.16 6.01 21.74
N CYS A 11 40.34 7.02 21.96
CA CYS A 11 38.90 6.92 21.79
C CYS A 11 38.68 6.71 20.30
N ALA A 12 38.85 5.46 19.86
CA ALA A 12 38.35 4.98 18.60
C ALA A 12 36.85 5.26 18.67
N PHE A 13 36.46 6.38 18.06
CA PHE A 13 35.11 6.62 17.58
C PHE A 13 34.77 5.42 16.70
N LEU A 14 34.20 4.39 17.32
CA LEU A 14 33.27 3.49 16.67
C LEU A 14 32.06 4.36 16.34
N CYS A 15 32.20 5.19 15.30
CA CYS A 15 31.06 5.66 14.54
C CYS A 15 30.43 4.42 13.92
N THR A 16 29.63 3.70 14.70
CA THR A 16 28.49 3.00 14.14
C THR A 16 27.76 4.08 13.35
N GLN A 17 27.66 3.91 12.03
CA GLN A 17 26.79 4.78 11.24
C GLN A 17 25.41 4.67 11.90
N ALA A 18 25.03 5.69 12.66
CA ALA A 18 23.67 5.81 13.14
C ALA A 18 22.84 5.98 11.87
N HIS A 19 22.12 4.93 11.50
CA HIS A 19 21.16 5.03 10.43
C HIS A 19 20.00 5.85 10.98
N ALA A 20 19.57 6.90 10.30
CA ALA A 20 18.42 7.71 10.73
C ALA A 20 17.09 6.91 10.78
N TYR A 21 17.11 5.67 10.31
CA TYR A 21 15.97 4.79 10.26
C TYR A 21 16.37 3.33 10.04
N THR A 22 15.45 2.43 10.38
CA THR A 22 15.55 0.99 10.08
C THR A 22 14.56 0.59 8.98
N LEU A 23 15.06 0.09 7.84
CA LEU A 23 14.25 -0.48 6.75
C LEU A 23 14.18 -2.01 6.85
N GLN A 24 12.97 -2.56 6.92
CA GLN A 24 12.73 -4.00 7.04
C GLN A 24 11.66 -4.47 6.06
N THR A 25 11.88 -5.62 5.42
CA THR A 25 10.84 -6.31 4.65
C THR A 25 10.00 -7.17 5.58
N VAL A 26 8.71 -6.85 5.69
CA VAL A 26 7.75 -7.58 6.53
C VAL A 26 7.12 -8.73 5.76
N PHE A 27 6.87 -8.50 4.47
CA PHE A 27 6.26 -9.48 3.61
C PHE A 27 6.85 -9.38 2.20
N LYS A 28 7.09 -10.52 1.55
CA LYS A 28 7.54 -10.55 0.17
C LYS A 28 7.06 -11.81 -0.54
N THR A 29 6.94 -11.68 -1.84
CA THR A 29 6.71 -12.75 -2.80
C THR A 29 7.70 -12.59 -3.95
N ASP A 30 7.52 -13.28 -5.06
CA ASP A 30 8.44 -13.18 -6.19
C ASP A 30 8.37 -11.79 -6.81
N HIS A 31 7.16 -11.24 -6.97
CA HIS A 31 6.95 -9.98 -7.66
C HIS A 31 6.56 -8.81 -6.76
N PHE A 32 6.19 -9.06 -5.50
CA PHE A 32 5.72 -8.01 -4.59
C PHE A 32 6.43 -7.96 -3.25
N ALA A 33 6.49 -6.80 -2.61
CA ALA A 33 6.99 -6.64 -1.25
C ALA A 33 6.22 -5.58 -0.44
N VAL A 34 6.08 -5.81 0.86
CA VAL A 34 5.68 -4.81 1.86
C VAL A 34 6.82 -4.65 2.84
N ASN A 35 7.32 -3.43 2.96
CA ASN A 35 8.37 -3.03 3.87
C ASN A 35 7.82 -2.06 4.93
N GLN A 36 8.57 -1.92 5.99
CA GLN A 36 8.42 -0.86 6.97
C GLN A 36 9.73 -0.10 7.14
N VAL A 37 9.61 1.18 7.43
CA VAL A 37 10.67 2.03 7.92
C VAL A 37 10.24 2.51 9.30
N VAL A 38 11.09 2.36 10.31
CA VAL A 38 10.90 2.99 11.61
C VAL A 38 12.02 4.01 11.79
N LEU A 39 11.67 5.27 12.05
CA LEU A 39 12.65 6.32 12.32
C LEU A 39 13.37 6.07 13.65
N ASP A 40 14.64 6.43 13.73
CA ASP A 40 15.43 6.31 14.95
C ASP A 40 15.15 7.49 15.90
N GLU A 41 15.71 7.44 17.12
CA GLU A 41 15.47 8.46 18.13
C GLU A 41 15.94 9.84 17.62
N PHE A 42 15.13 10.88 17.85
CA PHE A 42 15.37 12.27 17.40
C PHE A 42 15.24 12.55 15.89
N GLU A 43 14.85 11.55 15.09
CA GLU A 43 14.65 11.72 13.65
C GLU A 43 13.19 12.10 13.32
N GLU A 44 13.02 13.04 12.41
CA GLU A 44 11.72 13.46 11.87
C GLU A 44 11.71 13.29 10.35
N LEU A 45 10.55 12.95 9.77
CA LEU A 45 10.44 12.79 8.31
C LEU A 45 10.44 14.15 7.60
N ASP A 46 11.63 14.68 7.37
CA ASP A 46 11.87 15.86 6.54
C ASP A 46 12.14 15.49 5.06
N GLY A 47 12.46 16.49 4.23
CA GLY A 47 12.68 16.27 2.80
C GLY A 47 13.96 15.50 2.46
N GLU A 48 15.01 15.63 3.29
CA GLU A 48 16.28 14.92 3.07
C GLU A 48 16.13 13.45 3.43
N LEU A 49 15.54 13.16 4.60
CA LEU A 49 15.29 11.80 5.06
C LEU A 49 14.28 11.08 4.15
N GLU A 50 13.24 11.78 3.69
CA GLU A 50 12.32 11.25 2.68
C GLU A 50 13.04 10.84 1.40
N TYR A 51 13.92 11.70 0.88
CA TYR A 51 14.70 11.40 -0.32
C TYR A 51 15.60 10.17 -0.14
N LEU A 52 16.29 10.06 1.01
CA LEU A 52 17.11 8.89 1.33
C LEU A 52 16.30 7.60 1.39
N ILE A 53 15.15 7.62 2.09
CA ILE A 53 14.23 6.48 2.17
C ILE A 53 13.75 6.07 0.78
N ILE A 54 13.34 7.03 -0.06
CA ILE A 54 12.88 6.77 -1.44
C ILE A 54 13.97 6.07 -2.24
N ARG A 55 15.18 6.62 -2.23
CA ARG A 55 16.32 6.09 -2.98
C ARG A 55 16.67 4.66 -2.55
N ASP A 56 16.71 4.40 -1.25
CA ASP A 56 17.11 3.10 -0.71
C ASP A 56 16.02 2.05 -0.98
N VAL A 57 14.73 2.41 -0.86
CA VAL A 57 13.61 1.54 -1.24
C VAL A 57 13.57 1.27 -2.74
N GLN A 58 13.80 2.28 -3.59
CA GLN A 58 13.87 2.11 -5.04
C GLN A 58 15.03 1.21 -5.46
N THR A 59 16.20 1.41 -4.85
CA THR A 59 17.38 0.58 -5.12
C THR A 59 17.09 -0.88 -4.77
N LYS A 60 16.53 -1.14 -3.58
CA LYS A 60 16.10 -2.48 -3.16
C LYS A 60 15.06 -3.07 -4.12
N HIS A 61 14.05 -2.29 -4.51
CA HIS A 61 13.02 -2.69 -5.48
C HIS A 61 13.61 -3.22 -6.79
N ARG A 62 14.60 -2.49 -7.36
CA ARG A 62 15.29 -2.88 -8.60
C ARG A 62 16.17 -4.12 -8.42
N ILE A 63 16.96 -4.17 -7.35
CA ILE A 63 17.84 -5.32 -7.06
C ILE A 63 17.02 -6.60 -6.91
N GLU A 64 15.89 -6.52 -6.20
CA GLU A 64 15.00 -7.65 -5.99
C GLU A 64 14.00 -7.89 -7.14
N LYS A 65 14.08 -7.08 -8.20
CA LYS A 65 13.25 -7.18 -9.42
C LYS A 65 11.75 -7.26 -9.13
N LYS A 66 11.27 -6.41 -8.21
CA LYS A 66 9.86 -6.35 -7.85
C LYS A 66 9.07 -5.61 -8.93
N TYR A 67 7.83 -6.02 -9.09
CA TYR A 67 6.81 -5.30 -9.85
C TYR A 67 6.20 -4.17 -9.02
N GLN A 68 5.99 -4.42 -7.72
CA GLN A 68 5.60 -3.38 -6.79
C GLN A 68 6.16 -3.64 -5.38
N SER A 69 6.63 -2.58 -4.74
CA SER A 69 6.89 -2.55 -3.31
C SER A 69 6.15 -1.40 -2.64
N THR A 70 5.55 -1.67 -1.49
CA THR A 70 4.98 -0.65 -0.61
C THR A 70 5.84 -0.56 0.64
N THR A 71 6.23 0.64 1.06
CA THR A 71 6.97 0.89 2.29
C THR A 71 6.18 1.85 3.17
N VAL A 72 5.93 1.44 4.42
CA VAL A 72 5.23 2.29 5.40
C VAL A 72 6.25 2.90 6.34
N VAL A 73 6.24 4.23 6.48
CA VAL A 73 7.19 4.98 7.31
C VAL A 73 6.53 5.32 8.65
N PHE A 74 7.09 4.81 9.74
CA PHE A 74 6.60 4.99 11.10
C PHE A 74 7.50 5.94 11.88
N PRO A 75 6.94 6.72 12.83
CA PRO A 75 7.75 7.51 13.75
C PRO A 75 8.53 6.62 14.72
N PHE A 76 9.51 7.21 15.40
CA PHE A 76 10.26 6.56 16.46
C PHE A 76 9.35 5.96 17.55
N GLY A 77 9.77 4.82 18.10
CA GLY A 77 9.05 4.10 19.15
C GLY A 77 7.78 3.37 18.67
N SER A 78 7.52 3.34 17.37
CA SER A 78 6.40 2.57 16.80
C SER A 78 6.71 1.07 16.76
N ASP A 79 5.71 0.24 17.10
CA ASP A 79 5.73 -1.21 16.89
C ASP A 79 5.62 -1.61 15.39
N GLY A 80 5.64 -0.63 14.48
CA GLY A 80 5.55 -0.83 13.04
C GLY A 80 4.30 -1.62 12.62
N LEU A 81 4.47 -2.54 11.66
CA LEU A 81 3.39 -3.38 11.15
C LEU A 81 3.01 -4.54 12.08
N THR A 82 3.76 -4.77 13.16
CA THR A 82 3.40 -5.72 14.21
C THR A 82 2.51 -5.10 15.29
N GLY A 83 2.33 -3.78 15.27
CA GLY A 83 1.46 -3.05 16.17
C GLY A 83 -0.03 -3.13 15.80
N LYS A 84 -0.79 -2.10 16.18
CA LYS A 84 -2.22 -2.01 15.86
C LYS A 84 -2.45 -1.67 14.39
N ILE A 85 -3.59 -2.11 13.83
CA ILE A 85 -3.98 -1.87 12.43
C ILE A 85 -4.17 -0.38 12.08
N ASN A 86 -4.33 0.50 13.06
CA ASN A 86 -4.50 1.94 12.86
C ASN A 86 -3.36 2.78 13.45
N THR A 87 -2.18 2.17 13.62
CA THR A 87 -0.98 2.84 14.13
C THR A 87 -0.65 4.04 13.23
N PRO A 88 -0.41 5.25 13.78
CA PRO A 88 -0.03 6.42 12.99
C PRO A 88 1.25 6.20 12.17
N VAL A 89 1.28 6.78 10.97
CA VAL A 89 2.43 6.69 10.06
C VAL A 89 2.80 8.08 9.53
N ASN A 90 4.07 8.29 9.23
CA ASN A 90 4.59 9.51 8.61
C ASN A 90 4.35 9.53 7.09
N GLY A 91 4.17 8.36 6.48
CA GLY A 91 3.73 8.25 5.11
C GLY A 91 3.87 6.85 4.54
N ILE A 92 3.40 6.70 3.30
CA ILE A 92 3.43 5.42 2.58
C ILE A 92 4.02 5.66 1.20
N LEU A 93 5.14 5.00 0.94
CA LEU A 93 5.84 4.98 -0.32
C LEU A 93 5.39 3.76 -1.13
N THR A 94 5.10 3.95 -2.41
CA THR A 94 4.88 2.88 -3.37
C THR A 94 5.84 3.06 -4.53
N VAL A 95 6.58 2.00 -4.87
CA VAL A 95 7.42 1.91 -6.07
C VAL A 95 6.84 0.80 -6.92
N ALA A 96 6.52 1.10 -8.18
CA ALA A 96 5.95 0.12 -9.10
C ALA A 96 6.60 0.19 -10.48
N ASN A 97 6.91 -0.96 -11.06
CA ASN A 97 7.44 -1.13 -12.40
C ASN A 97 6.76 -2.32 -13.07
N TYR A 98 5.76 -2.05 -13.90
CA TYR A 98 4.96 -3.07 -14.60
C TYR A 98 5.44 -3.33 -16.02
N GLY A 99 6.76 -3.33 -16.22
CA GLY A 99 7.36 -3.46 -17.54
C GLY A 99 7.32 -2.19 -18.38
N SER A 100 7.05 -1.04 -17.75
CA SER A 100 7.04 0.30 -18.38
C SER A 100 8.44 0.86 -18.65
N GLY A 101 9.50 0.19 -18.16
CA GLY A 101 10.89 0.65 -18.29
C GLY A 101 11.32 1.64 -17.21
N GLU A 102 10.39 2.42 -16.68
CA GLU A 102 10.62 3.37 -15.58
C GLU A 102 9.79 3.03 -14.34
N ASP A 103 10.36 3.31 -13.16
CA ASP A 103 9.67 3.13 -11.88
C ASP A 103 8.72 4.29 -11.62
N LYS A 104 7.48 3.96 -11.31
CA LYS A 104 6.51 4.90 -10.78
C LYS A 104 6.64 4.96 -9.26
N ILE A 105 7.07 6.11 -8.75
CA ILE A 105 7.26 6.35 -7.31
C ILE A 105 6.16 7.29 -6.82
N VAL A 106 5.48 6.91 -5.74
CA VAL A 106 4.47 7.73 -5.07
C VAL A 106 4.72 7.71 -3.57
N PHE A 107 4.98 8.87 -2.97
CA PHE A 107 5.04 9.03 -1.52
C PHE A 107 3.78 9.77 -1.03
N ASN A 108 2.95 9.10 -0.23
CA ASN A 108 1.70 9.67 0.26
C ASN A 108 1.77 9.94 1.77
N LYS A 109 1.89 11.22 2.13
CA LYS A 109 1.84 11.72 3.52
C LYS A 109 0.41 11.95 4.05
N LYS A 110 -0.60 11.93 3.18
CA LYS A 110 -2.02 12.08 3.59
C LYS A 110 -2.56 10.79 4.23
N LYS A 111 -1.99 9.63 3.89
CA LYS A 111 -2.30 8.34 4.52
C LYS A 111 -1.69 8.32 5.91
N SER A 112 -2.54 8.39 6.93
CA SER A 112 -2.10 8.63 8.30
C SER A 112 -2.02 7.39 9.18
N THR A 113 -2.32 6.18 8.67
CA THR A 113 -2.34 4.96 9.49
C THR A 113 -1.81 3.71 8.76
N SER A 114 -1.37 2.72 9.54
CA SER A 114 -0.83 1.43 9.08
C SER A 114 -1.84 0.53 8.38
N SER A 115 -3.15 0.80 8.45
CA SER A 115 -4.20 0.09 7.70
C SER A 115 -4.10 0.29 6.18
N TYR A 116 -3.33 1.28 5.77
CA TYR A 116 -2.95 1.50 4.38
C TYR A 116 -1.67 0.72 4.01
N ALA A 117 -1.09 -0.08 4.90
CA ALA A 117 -0.03 -1.01 4.55
C ALA A 117 -0.60 -2.13 3.68
N GLY A 118 -0.03 -2.33 2.51
CA GLY A 118 -0.47 -3.41 1.63
C GLY A 118 -0.07 -3.19 0.19
N LEU A 119 -0.47 -4.13 -0.65
CA LEU A 119 -0.27 -4.05 -2.08
C LEU A 119 -1.49 -3.39 -2.71
N TYR A 120 -1.22 -2.37 -3.50
CA TYR A 120 -2.25 -1.54 -4.13
C TYR A 120 -2.41 -1.94 -5.57
N VAL A 121 -3.60 -2.38 -5.94
CA VAL A 121 -3.93 -2.74 -7.31
C VAL A 121 -5.21 -2.00 -7.69
N SER A 122 -5.16 -1.09 -8.65
CA SER A 122 -6.39 -0.44 -9.11
C SER A 122 -7.22 -1.43 -9.93
N TYR A 123 -8.54 -1.23 -9.96
CA TYR A 123 -9.43 -2.03 -10.80
C TYR A 123 -9.00 -2.01 -12.28
N ASP A 124 -8.65 -0.84 -12.81
CA ASP A 124 -8.17 -0.71 -14.19
C ASP A 124 -6.87 -1.47 -14.43
N PHE A 125 -6.01 -1.56 -13.42
CA PHE A 125 -4.77 -2.31 -13.54
C PHE A 125 -5.01 -3.84 -13.49
N LEU A 126 -5.98 -4.32 -12.70
CA LEU A 126 -6.44 -5.71 -12.79
C LEU A 126 -6.96 -6.04 -14.19
N VAL A 127 -7.71 -5.13 -14.82
CA VAL A 127 -8.17 -5.28 -16.20
C VAL A 127 -6.97 -5.38 -17.17
N GLN A 128 -5.99 -4.50 -17.03
CA GLN A 128 -4.78 -4.52 -17.86
C GLN A 128 -3.96 -5.82 -17.68
N MET A 129 -3.91 -6.39 -16.48
CA MET A 129 -3.22 -7.65 -16.21
C MET A 129 -3.83 -8.83 -16.96
N VAL A 130 -5.17 -8.87 -17.07
CA VAL A 130 -5.87 -9.92 -17.83
C VAL A 130 -5.63 -9.76 -19.33
N ASP A 131 -5.67 -8.53 -19.83
CA ASP A 131 -5.52 -8.24 -21.26
C ASP A 131 -4.04 -8.34 -21.73
N ASN A 132 -3.06 -8.28 -20.82
CA ASN A 132 -1.64 -8.34 -21.13
C ASN A 132 -0.99 -9.67 -20.72
N ARG A 133 -0.59 -10.49 -21.70
CA ARG A 133 0.07 -11.79 -21.47
C ARG A 133 1.32 -11.72 -20.59
N ALA A 134 2.08 -10.62 -20.63
CA ALA A 134 3.28 -10.46 -19.80
C ALA A 134 2.95 -10.26 -18.32
N LEU A 135 1.77 -9.70 -18.02
CA LEU A 135 1.31 -9.41 -16.66
C LEU A 135 0.36 -10.48 -16.11
N ASN A 136 -0.20 -11.34 -16.97
CA ASN A 136 -1.10 -12.42 -16.57
C ASN A 136 -0.42 -13.40 -15.58
N SER A 137 0.90 -13.57 -15.66
CA SER A 137 1.69 -14.37 -14.71
C SER A 137 1.64 -13.85 -13.26
N LEU A 138 1.24 -12.59 -13.04
CA LEU A 138 1.08 -11.99 -11.71
C LEU A 138 -0.24 -12.38 -11.03
N ILE A 139 -1.26 -12.76 -11.82
CA ILE A 139 -2.61 -13.07 -11.31
C ILE A 139 -2.56 -14.18 -10.24
N PRO A 140 -1.88 -15.33 -10.43
CA PRO A 140 -1.86 -16.40 -9.43
C PRO A 140 -1.25 -16.00 -8.09
N GLU A 141 -0.35 -15.01 -8.08
CA GLU A 141 0.28 -14.51 -6.86
C GLU A 141 -0.63 -13.50 -6.16
N ILE A 142 -1.15 -12.52 -6.91
CA ILE A 142 -2.10 -11.50 -6.44
C ILE A 142 -3.32 -12.14 -5.76
N LEU A 143 -3.85 -13.21 -6.34
CA LEU A 143 -5.01 -13.93 -5.78
C LEU A 143 -4.74 -14.59 -4.42
N LYS A 144 -3.48 -14.76 -4.00
CA LYS A 144 -3.11 -15.39 -2.73
C LYS A 144 -2.83 -14.40 -1.61
N MET A 145 -3.02 -13.10 -1.87
CA MET A 145 -2.51 -12.05 -1.01
C MET A 145 -3.64 -11.11 -0.57
N PRO A 146 -3.53 -10.50 0.62
CA PRO A 146 -4.37 -9.37 0.97
C PRO A 146 -4.05 -8.19 0.05
N LEU A 147 -5.05 -7.65 -0.63
CA LEU A 147 -4.89 -6.55 -1.59
C LEU A 147 -5.73 -5.36 -1.19
N VAL A 148 -5.16 -4.16 -1.31
CA VAL A 148 -5.96 -2.94 -1.33
C VAL A 148 -6.34 -2.67 -2.77
N ILE A 149 -7.53 -3.12 -3.15
CA ILE A 149 -8.05 -2.89 -4.50
C ILE A 149 -8.67 -1.49 -4.52
N THR A 150 -8.10 -0.59 -5.31
CA THR A 150 -8.59 0.80 -5.41
C THR A 150 -9.52 0.99 -6.58
N ASP A 151 -10.33 2.04 -6.50
CA ASP A 151 -11.06 2.56 -7.65
C ASP A 151 -12.09 1.60 -8.26
N ILE A 152 -12.63 0.67 -7.47
CA ILE A 152 -13.58 -0.34 -7.91
C ILE A 152 -14.91 0.32 -8.27
N PRO A 153 -15.37 0.26 -9.53
CA PRO A 153 -16.67 0.80 -9.91
C PRO A 153 -17.78 -0.17 -9.51
N VAL A 154 -18.64 0.22 -8.57
CA VAL A 154 -19.77 -0.59 -8.14
C VAL A 154 -20.83 -0.61 -9.24
N SER A 155 -20.91 -1.75 -9.93
CA SER A 155 -21.88 -2.00 -11.00
C SER A 155 -23.21 -2.51 -10.45
N LEU A 156 -23.16 -3.27 -9.36
CA LEU A 156 -24.32 -3.77 -8.64
C LEU A 156 -24.02 -3.77 -7.13
N PHE A 157 -24.99 -3.33 -6.35
CA PHE A 157 -25.02 -3.42 -4.90
C PHE A 157 -26.20 -4.29 -4.48
N SER A 158 -25.95 -5.21 -3.57
CA SER A 158 -26.99 -6.05 -2.98
C SER A 158 -26.71 -6.31 -1.51
N VAL A 159 -27.72 -6.81 -0.82
CA VAL A 159 -27.64 -7.19 0.58
C VAL A 159 -28.13 -8.62 0.69
N ASP A 160 -27.34 -9.49 1.32
CA ASP A 160 -27.73 -10.89 1.51
C ASP A 160 -28.76 -11.04 2.66
N PHE A 161 -29.25 -12.26 2.86
CA PHE A 161 -30.22 -12.56 3.92
C PHE A 161 -29.68 -12.38 5.35
N ARG A 162 -28.36 -12.23 5.51
CA ARG A 162 -27.67 -11.95 6.79
C ARG A 162 -27.31 -10.47 6.93
N ASN A 163 -27.82 -9.62 6.03
CA ASN A 163 -27.55 -8.19 5.99
C ASN A 163 -26.08 -7.83 5.65
N ASN A 164 -25.34 -8.75 5.04
CA ASN A 164 -24.01 -8.49 4.50
C ASN A 164 -24.12 -7.73 3.18
N LYS A 165 -23.23 -6.75 2.98
CA LYS A 165 -23.23 -5.90 1.79
C LYS A 165 -22.37 -6.53 0.72
N MET A 166 -22.95 -6.80 -0.44
CA MET A 166 -22.27 -7.37 -1.59
C MET A 166 -22.17 -6.32 -2.69
N ILE A 167 -20.96 -6.09 -3.20
CA ILE A 167 -20.73 -5.27 -4.39
C ILE A 167 -20.21 -6.13 -5.52
N THR A 168 -20.65 -5.84 -6.72
CA THR A 168 -20.11 -6.42 -7.94
C THR A 168 -19.56 -5.32 -8.84
N SER A 169 -18.34 -5.52 -9.35
CA SER A 169 -17.78 -4.76 -10.46
C SER A 169 -17.58 -5.69 -11.65
N LYS A 170 -17.95 -5.25 -12.85
CA LYS A 170 -17.80 -6.07 -14.05
C LYS A 170 -17.30 -5.29 -15.25
N SER A 171 -16.41 -5.93 -16.00
CA SER A 171 -15.95 -5.54 -17.33
C SER A 171 -15.88 -6.78 -18.22
N LYS A 172 -15.40 -6.63 -19.46
CA LYS A 172 -15.14 -7.79 -20.33
C LYS A 172 -13.99 -8.66 -19.83
N ALA A 173 -13.06 -8.09 -19.07
CA ALA A 173 -11.85 -8.76 -18.63
C ALA A 173 -11.95 -9.26 -17.18
N VAL A 174 -12.67 -8.55 -16.30
CA VAL A 174 -12.69 -8.82 -14.86
C VAL A 174 -14.11 -8.75 -14.30
N ILE A 175 -14.48 -9.73 -13.49
CA ILE A 175 -15.64 -9.69 -12.60
C ILE A 175 -15.13 -9.79 -11.16
N LEU A 176 -15.42 -8.78 -10.34
CA LEU A 176 -15.14 -8.78 -8.91
C LEU A 176 -16.45 -8.82 -8.13
N ASP A 177 -16.64 -9.85 -7.32
CA ASP A 177 -17.73 -9.94 -6.35
C ASP A 177 -17.16 -9.84 -4.94
N ILE A 178 -17.53 -8.81 -4.20
CA ILE A 178 -16.91 -8.50 -2.90
C ILE A 178 -17.96 -8.40 -1.81
N ASN A 179 -17.81 -9.20 -0.78
CA ASN A 179 -18.52 -9.08 0.48
C ASN A 179 -17.85 -8.04 1.38
N ILE A 180 -18.50 -6.89 1.58
CA ILE A 180 -18.04 -5.84 2.50
C ILE A 180 -18.51 -6.19 3.91
N MET A 181 -17.59 -6.75 4.69
CA MET A 181 -17.86 -7.23 6.05
C MET A 181 -17.73 -6.11 7.09
N ASP A 182 -16.80 -5.18 6.87
CA ASP A 182 -16.49 -4.12 7.83
C ASP A 182 -15.98 -2.86 7.13
N SER A 183 -15.65 -1.83 7.90
CA SER A 183 -14.88 -0.69 7.44
C SER A 183 -13.85 -0.27 8.47
N VAL A 184 -12.68 0.13 7.97
CA VAL A 184 -11.62 0.71 8.79
C VAL A 184 -12.01 2.11 9.31
N TYR A 185 -12.82 2.87 8.55
CA TYR A 185 -13.06 4.29 8.82
C TYR A 185 -14.53 4.70 8.90
N TYR A 186 -15.44 3.93 8.30
CA TYR A 186 -16.85 4.29 8.20
C TYR A 186 -17.67 3.58 9.28
N LYS A 187 -18.55 4.33 9.94
CA LYS A 187 -19.56 3.75 10.83
C LYS A 187 -20.68 3.11 10.01
N ALA A 188 -21.48 2.27 10.66
CA ALA A 188 -22.62 1.59 10.03
C ALA A 188 -23.57 2.53 9.24
N LYS A 189 -23.83 3.74 9.76
CA LYS A 189 -24.66 4.75 9.08
C LYS A 189 -24.04 5.29 7.79
N GLU A 190 -22.71 5.39 7.73
CA GLU A 190 -21.99 5.86 6.54
C GLU A 190 -21.89 4.75 5.51
N MET A 191 -21.63 3.51 5.96
CA MET A 191 -21.67 2.32 5.10
C MET A 191 -23.04 2.07 4.46
N ALA A 192 -24.13 2.57 5.05
CA ALA A 192 -25.46 2.49 4.46
C ALA A 192 -25.62 3.35 3.19
N LYS A 193 -24.67 4.27 2.91
CA LYS A 193 -24.67 5.08 1.69
C LYS A 193 -24.11 4.33 0.47
N LEU A 194 -23.47 3.19 0.68
CA LEU A 194 -22.94 2.35 -0.40
C LEU A 194 -24.09 1.89 -1.30
N LYS A 195 -23.94 2.14 -2.60
CA LYS A 195 -24.95 1.90 -3.63
C LYS A 195 -24.29 1.75 -5.00
N ASP A 196 -25.11 1.42 -6.00
CA ASP A 196 -24.69 1.39 -7.40
C ASP A 196 -24.04 2.72 -7.81
N LYS A 197 -23.05 2.63 -8.72
CA LYS A 197 -22.26 3.73 -9.27
C LYS A 197 -21.32 4.44 -8.28
N CYS A 198 -21.20 3.95 -7.05
CA CYS A 198 -20.11 4.38 -6.18
C CYS A 198 -18.77 3.84 -6.72
N LYS A 199 -17.69 4.53 -6.38
CA LYS A 199 -16.31 4.06 -6.53
C LYS A 199 -15.77 3.74 -5.16
N VAL A 200 -15.20 2.55 -4.96
CA VAL A 200 -14.74 2.12 -3.64
C VAL A 200 -13.31 1.62 -3.65
N THR A 201 -12.65 1.72 -2.50
CA THR A 201 -11.38 1.06 -2.21
C THR A 201 -11.62 0.07 -1.09
N VAL A 202 -11.16 -1.17 -1.28
CA VAL A 202 -11.40 -2.27 -0.34
C VAL A 202 -10.08 -2.97 -0.02
N LEU A 203 -9.81 -3.19 1.27
CA LEU A 203 -8.84 -4.20 1.69
C LEU A 203 -9.51 -5.56 1.58
N SER A 204 -9.09 -6.35 0.60
CA SER A 204 -9.76 -7.55 0.11
C SER A 204 -8.90 -8.79 0.31
N PHE A 205 -9.55 -9.88 0.71
CA PHE A 205 -9.01 -11.24 0.77
C PHE A 205 -9.77 -12.12 -0.22
N THR A 206 -9.06 -12.69 -1.18
CA THR A 206 -9.66 -13.55 -2.19
C THR A 206 -10.15 -14.86 -1.57
N ASP A 207 -11.43 -15.17 -1.74
CA ASP A 207 -12.04 -16.44 -1.30
C ASP A 207 -11.96 -17.49 -2.40
N ARG A 208 -12.26 -17.07 -3.63
CA ARG A 208 -12.27 -17.92 -4.81
C ARG A 208 -11.94 -17.09 -6.05
N ALA A 209 -11.31 -17.73 -7.01
CA ALA A 209 -11.08 -17.11 -8.30
C ALA A 209 -11.17 -18.13 -9.43
N LEU A 210 -11.59 -17.68 -10.61
CA LEU A 210 -11.46 -18.40 -11.86
C LEU A 210 -10.50 -17.59 -12.74
N PRO A 211 -9.30 -18.10 -13.04
CA PRO A 211 -8.27 -17.36 -13.75
C PRO A 211 -8.54 -17.20 -15.26
N ASP A 212 -9.59 -17.84 -15.79
CA ASP A 212 -10.03 -17.69 -17.18
C ASP A 212 -10.59 -16.30 -17.45
N VAL A 213 -10.76 -15.91 -18.72
CA VAL A 213 -11.35 -14.61 -19.09
C VAL A 213 -12.87 -14.74 -19.21
N PRO A 214 -13.67 -13.91 -18.51
CA PRO A 214 -13.24 -12.84 -17.61
C PRO A 214 -12.70 -13.41 -16.28
N LEU A 215 -11.59 -12.82 -15.79
CA LEU A 215 -11.03 -13.14 -14.49
C LEU A 215 -12.10 -12.88 -13.44
N TYR A 216 -12.58 -13.96 -12.84
CA TYR A 216 -13.56 -13.88 -11.78
C TYR A 216 -12.84 -13.94 -10.44
N ILE A 217 -13.10 -12.98 -9.56
CA ILE A 217 -12.61 -12.97 -8.18
C ILE A 217 -13.82 -12.75 -7.28
N ALA A 218 -14.06 -13.71 -6.38
CA ALA A 218 -14.92 -13.46 -5.24
C ALA A 218 -14.05 -13.27 -4.00
N SER A 219 -14.35 -12.24 -3.22
CA SER A 219 -13.58 -11.89 -2.04
C SER A 219 -14.47 -11.36 -0.93
N HIS A 220 -13.88 -11.27 0.27
CA HIS A 220 -14.42 -10.50 1.37
C HIS A 220 -13.42 -9.43 1.78
N GLY A 221 -13.90 -8.38 2.42
CA GLY A 221 -13.01 -7.29 2.78
C GLY A 221 -13.62 -6.20 3.63
N ALA A 222 -12.77 -5.23 3.95
CA ALA A 222 -13.11 -4.02 4.67
C ALA A 222 -13.09 -2.81 3.73
N LEU A 223 -14.13 -1.98 3.81
CA LEU A 223 -14.22 -0.74 3.05
C LEU A 223 -13.24 0.29 3.61
N ASN A 224 -12.31 0.74 2.76
CA ASN A 224 -11.34 1.78 3.10
C ASN A 224 -11.78 3.16 2.62
N ASN A 225 -12.34 3.26 1.41
CA ASN A 225 -12.82 4.52 0.85
C ASN A 225 -14.07 4.29 0.00
N MET A 226 -14.95 5.28 -0.08
CA MET A 226 -16.14 5.27 -0.91
C MET A 226 -16.48 6.68 -1.39
N THR A 227 -16.66 6.81 -2.70
CA THR A 227 -17.13 8.03 -3.37
C THR A 227 -18.40 7.72 -4.14
N CYS A 228 -19.53 8.30 -3.76
CA CYS A 228 -20.82 8.03 -4.39
C CYS A 228 -21.37 9.25 -5.15
N PRO A 229 -22.20 9.05 -6.20
CA PRO A 229 -22.84 10.15 -6.90
C PRO A 229 -23.72 11.00 -5.98
N GLY A 230 -23.51 12.33 -6.04
CA GLY A 230 -24.28 13.31 -5.26
C GLY A 230 -23.71 13.64 -3.88
N ASP A 231 -22.63 12.99 -3.44
CA ASP A 231 -21.90 13.45 -2.27
C ASP A 231 -21.17 14.76 -2.62
N LYS A 232 -21.59 15.88 -2.02
CA LYS A 232 -20.70 17.03 -1.86
C LYS A 232 -19.58 16.52 -0.98
N SER A 233 -18.40 16.34 -1.56
CA SER A 233 -17.21 15.80 -0.92
C SER A 233 -17.14 16.18 0.56
N VAL A 234 -17.45 15.21 1.44
CA VAL A 234 -16.82 15.23 2.77
C VAL A 234 -15.35 15.16 2.44
N LYS A 235 -14.66 16.29 2.69
CA LYS A 235 -13.30 16.61 2.25
C LYS A 235 -12.51 15.38 1.86
N GLU A 236 -12.14 15.34 0.58
CA GLU A 236 -10.93 14.67 0.13
C GLU A 236 -9.82 14.71 1.20
N GLN A 237 -9.55 13.57 1.84
CA GLN A 237 -8.20 13.04 1.74
C GLN A 237 -8.09 12.44 0.33
N SER A 238 -7.92 13.35 -0.64
CA SER A 238 -7.83 13.06 -2.07
C SER A 238 -6.81 11.96 -2.28
N SER A 239 -7.30 10.80 -2.68
CA SER A 239 -6.52 9.72 -3.25
C SER A 239 -6.57 9.84 -4.77
N THR A 240 -6.19 10.99 -5.33
CA THR A 240 -5.67 11.13 -6.70
C THR A 240 -5.27 12.58 -6.92
N ASP A 241 -3.98 12.87 -6.74
CA ASP A 241 -3.26 13.58 -7.79
C ASP A 241 -2.10 12.66 -8.15
N PHE A 242 -2.17 12.05 -9.34
CA PHE A 242 -0.99 11.61 -10.06
C PHE A 242 -0.24 12.88 -10.50
N ASN A 243 0.29 13.66 -9.54
CA ASN A 243 1.27 14.67 -9.84
C ASN A 243 2.61 13.96 -9.90
N VAL A 244 3.01 13.67 -11.13
CA VAL A 244 4.37 13.25 -11.49
C VAL A 244 5.29 14.37 -11.03
N SER A 245 5.97 14.19 -9.89
CA SER A 245 7.23 14.88 -9.70
C SER A 245 8.25 14.11 -10.52
N GLU A 246 8.55 14.61 -11.71
CA GLU A 246 9.73 14.17 -12.46
C GLU A 246 10.95 14.46 -11.58
N ALA A 247 11.53 13.42 -10.99
CA ALA A 247 12.88 13.50 -10.47
C ALA A 247 13.82 13.45 -11.68
N LYS A 248 14.35 14.61 -12.07
CA LYS A 248 15.52 14.71 -12.97
C LYS A 248 16.79 14.31 -12.24
#